data_AF-A0A7L5EQH0-F1
#
_entry.id   AF-A0A7L5EQH0-F1
#
_cell.length_a   1.000
_cell.length_b   1.000
_cell.length_c   1.000
_cell.angle_alpha   90.00
_cell.angle_beta   90.00
_cell.angle_gamma   90.00
#
_symmetry.space_group_name_H-M   'P 1'
#
loop_
_entity.id
_entity.type
_entity.pdbx_description
1 polymer ?
#
loop_
_entity_poly.entity_id
_entity_poly.type
_entity_poly.pdbx_seq_one_letter_code
_entity_poly.pdbx_strand_id
1 'polypeptide(L)'
;MIGCKYRGCSKLESISLPEGLESIGSDAFFACPISSVIIPSTVKNIGGGAFNDTKLEYIKVPASVVSVGTYAFESTTMRYVFWDSSMDIISDMFDDRMSPNCIVYLSKDVKVPAKWNNIVYNGVAEKIVLTADEAKPFYCPKKFKAKKIMYTHDFKQITGQGESAGWETIVLPFNVQKVIHEDGRILAPFNSEIKNAKPFWLRALTKKGFENVTSLNANTPYIIAMPNNGAYEEQYCVNGKVVFEAEDNINGVDILETPNEIKSEGPSFLLTGTYNAILSNSTIYLINKNDNSNGFKAGSVFIRGLRDVDPFECFVSPNGLSTKSIISINEVVRTKTFNSLLRNGKKLKPSILDL
;
A
#
# COMPACT_ATOMS: atom_id res chain seq x y z
N MET A 1 -23.70 31.36 1.29
CA MET A 1 -22.86 30.81 0.20
C MET A 1 -21.41 31.20 0.44
N ILE A 2 -20.45 30.31 0.18
CA ILE A 2 -19.03 30.64 0.08
C ILE A 2 -18.65 30.68 -1.42
N GLY A 3 -18.18 31.82 -1.93
CA GLY A 3 -17.76 31.97 -3.33
C GLY A 3 -16.28 31.58 -3.54
N CYS A 4 -15.67 32.01 -4.65
CA CYS A 4 -14.26 31.79 -5.00
C CYS A 4 -13.23 32.56 -4.13
N LYS A 5 -13.58 32.91 -2.89
CA LYS A 5 -12.79 33.77 -2.00
C LYS A 5 -11.41 33.18 -1.68
N TYR A 6 -11.30 31.86 -1.61
CA TYR A 6 -10.07 31.18 -1.21
C TYR A 6 -9.30 30.61 -2.38
N ARG A 7 -9.74 30.81 -3.62
CA ARG A 7 -9.04 30.31 -4.81
C ARG A 7 -7.55 30.64 -4.80
N GLY A 8 -6.71 29.63 -4.91
CA GLY A 8 -5.26 29.73 -4.96
C GLY A 8 -4.61 30.12 -3.63
N CYS A 9 -5.32 30.00 -2.50
CA CYS A 9 -4.77 30.35 -1.19
C CYS A 9 -3.74 29.29 -0.74
N SER A 10 -2.48 29.52 -1.10
CA SER A 10 -1.37 28.58 -0.94
C SER A 10 -1.00 28.22 0.51
N LYS A 11 -1.64 28.83 1.51
CA LYS A 11 -1.43 28.59 2.95
C LYS A 11 -2.67 28.03 3.65
N LEU A 12 -3.78 27.81 2.94
CA LEU A 12 -5.00 27.30 3.53
C LEU A 12 -4.93 25.76 3.62
N GLU A 13 -4.36 25.25 4.70
CA GLU A 13 -4.18 23.81 4.94
C GLU A 13 -5.42 23.16 5.58
N SER A 14 -6.23 23.95 6.29
CA SER A 14 -7.46 23.48 6.93
C SER A 14 -8.54 24.56 6.87
N ILE A 15 -9.79 24.14 6.88
CA ILE A 15 -10.94 25.05 6.96
C ILE A 15 -12.09 24.42 7.74
N SER A 16 -12.69 25.21 8.62
CA SER A 16 -13.98 24.92 9.23
C SER A 16 -15.06 25.70 8.49
N LEU A 17 -15.98 24.99 7.84
CA LEU A 17 -17.12 25.61 7.17
C LEU A 17 -18.21 25.91 8.21
N PRO A 18 -18.85 27.09 8.15
CA PRO A 18 -19.84 27.48 9.15
C PRO A 18 -21.11 26.62 9.05
N GLU A 19 -21.75 26.37 10.20
CA GLU A 19 -23.10 25.82 10.24
C GLU A 19 -24.08 26.76 9.52
N GLY A 20 -25.08 26.20 8.84
CA GLY A 20 -26.02 26.97 8.01
C GLY A 20 -25.49 27.31 6.61
N LEU A 21 -24.26 26.93 6.25
CA LEU A 21 -23.77 27.06 4.89
C LEU A 21 -24.62 26.21 3.94
N GLU A 22 -25.29 26.83 2.98
CA GLU A 22 -26.15 26.13 2.00
C GLU A 22 -25.43 25.75 0.71
N SER A 23 -24.35 26.44 0.36
CA SER A 23 -23.69 26.27 -0.94
C SER A 23 -22.21 26.62 -0.89
N ILE A 24 -21.42 25.79 -1.57
CA ILE A 24 -20.01 25.98 -1.88
C ILE A 24 -19.95 26.34 -3.36
N GLY A 25 -19.52 27.56 -3.67
CA GLY A 25 -19.49 28.08 -5.03
C GLY A 25 -18.40 27.44 -5.88
N SER A 26 -18.48 27.66 -7.19
CA SER A 26 -17.45 27.20 -8.12
C SER A 26 -16.09 27.78 -7.77
N ASP A 27 -15.04 26.95 -7.91
CA ASP A 27 -13.66 27.27 -7.58
C ASP A 27 -13.42 27.81 -6.15
N ALA A 28 -14.34 27.55 -5.19
CA ALA A 28 -14.27 28.08 -3.82
C ALA A 28 -12.90 27.90 -3.17
N PHE A 29 -12.30 26.71 -3.36
CA PHE A 29 -11.01 26.29 -2.82
C PHE A 29 -10.10 25.71 -3.90
N PHE A 30 -10.30 26.10 -5.16
CA PHE A 30 -9.44 25.68 -6.25
C PHE A 30 -7.96 26.00 -5.94
N ALA A 31 -7.04 25.06 -6.14
CA ALA A 31 -5.60 25.22 -5.89
C ALA A 31 -5.23 25.61 -4.44
N CYS A 32 -5.99 25.11 -3.46
CA CYS A 32 -5.66 25.26 -2.03
C CYS A 32 -5.07 23.96 -1.46
N PRO A 33 -4.04 24.01 -0.59
CA PRO A 33 -3.42 22.81 -0.03
C PRO A 33 -4.23 22.16 1.10
N ILE A 34 -5.57 22.28 1.07
CA ILE A 34 -6.47 21.71 2.09
C ILE A 34 -6.37 20.19 2.05
N SER A 35 -6.07 19.57 3.19
CA SER A 35 -5.97 18.11 3.31
C SER A 35 -7.25 17.45 3.82
N SER A 36 -8.10 18.21 4.51
CA SER A 36 -9.40 17.74 5.00
C SER A 36 -10.42 18.87 5.08
N VAL A 37 -11.68 18.53 4.84
CA VAL A 37 -12.82 19.45 5.01
C VAL A 37 -14.04 18.65 5.46
N ILE A 38 -14.78 19.20 6.42
CA ILE A 38 -16.08 18.67 6.82
C ILE A 38 -17.14 19.51 6.09
N ILE A 39 -17.90 18.88 5.20
CA ILE A 39 -19.03 19.52 4.52
C ILE A 39 -20.23 19.53 5.48
N PRO A 40 -20.75 20.70 5.88
CA PRO A 40 -21.90 20.78 6.78
C PRO A 40 -23.14 20.11 6.17
N SER A 41 -23.98 19.53 7.03
CA SER A 41 -25.25 18.89 6.63
C SER A 41 -26.31 19.85 6.07
N THR A 42 -26.04 21.16 6.11
CA THR A 42 -26.89 22.19 5.50
C THR A 42 -26.55 22.42 4.03
N VAL A 43 -25.36 22.00 3.57
CA VAL A 43 -24.91 22.23 2.19
C VAL A 43 -25.78 21.43 1.22
N LYS A 44 -26.32 22.12 0.22
CA LYS A 44 -27.13 21.56 -0.87
C LYS A 44 -26.35 21.43 -2.17
N ASN A 45 -25.43 22.35 -2.43
CA ASN A 45 -24.73 22.46 -3.70
C ASN A 45 -23.22 22.63 -3.51
N ILE A 46 -22.44 21.86 -4.27
CA ILE A 46 -20.99 22.02 -4.42
C ILE A 46 -20.72 22.41 -5.87
N GLY A 47 -20.15 23.59 -6.10
CA GLY A 47 -19.90 24.13 -7.43
C GLY A 47 -18.80 23.37 -8.18
N GLY A 48 -18.72 23.62 -9.49
CA GLY A 48 -17.67 23.04 -10.32
C GLY A 48 -16.29 23.53 -9.88
N GLY A 49 -15.30 22.64 -9.88
CA GLY A 49 -13.93 22.96 -9.45
C GLY A 49 -13.77 23.36 -7.99
N ALA A 50 -14.82 23.23 -7.14
CA ALA A 50 -14.82 23.78 -5.78
C ALA A 50 -13.64 23.33 -4.92
N PHE A 51 -13.17 22.09 -5.09
CA PHE A 51 -12.00 21.51 -4.43
C PHE A 51 -11.00 20.92 -5.43
N ASN A 52 -10.97 21.43 -6.66
CA ASN A 52 -10.00 21.01 -7.66
C ASN A 52 -8.59 21.48 -7.25
N ASP A 53 -7.60 20.64 -7.49
CA ASP A 53 -6.18 20.89 -7.18
C ASP A 53 -5.94 21.14 -5.69
N THR A 54 -6.57 20.29 -4.87
CA THR A 54 -6.41 20.29 -3.41
C THR A 54 -5.73 19.01 -2.93
N LYS A 55 -5.23 19.02 -1.69
CA LYS A 55 -4.59 17.85 -1.08
C LYS A 55 -5.58 16.95 -0.32
N LEU A 56 -6.87 17.03 -0.65
CA LEU A 56 -7.91 16.29 0.07
C LEU A 56 -7.63 14.79 0.02
N GLU A 57 -7.40 14.20 1.20
CA GLU A 57 -7.21 12.76 1.35
C GLU A 57 -8.56 12.04 1.49
N TYR A 58 -9.60 12.76 1.91
CA TYR A 58 -10.95 12.22 1.97
C TYR A 58 -12.01 13.30 1.87
N ILE A 59 -13.23 12.88 1.56
CA ILE A 59 -14.41 13.73 1.61
C ILE A 59 -15.61 12.95 2.14
N LYS A 60 -16.44 13.61 2.95
CA LYS A 60 -17.79 13.15 3.28
C LYS A 60 -18.80 14.07 2.60
N VAL A 61 -19.55 13.55 1.65
CA VAL A 61 -20.64 14.25 0.97
C VAL A 61 -21.94 13.90 1.67
N PRO A 62 -22.57 14.83 2.42
CA PRO A 62 -23.75 14.52 3.22
C PRO A 62 -25.00 14.31 2.36
N ALA A 63 -26.00 13.64 2.93
CA ALA A 63 -27.29 13.37 2.28
C ALA A 63 -28.06 14.63 1.81
N SER A 64 -27.69 15.79 2.35
CA SER A 64 -28.27 17.09 1.98
C SER A 64 -27.83 17.58 0.61
N VAL A 65 -26.68 17.13 0.11
CA VAL A 65 -26.12 17.57 -1.16
C VAL A 65 -26.94 16.96 -2.29
N VAL A 66 -27.51 17.80 -3.13
CA VAL A 66 -28.33 17.42 -4.29
C VAL A 66 -27.64 17.72 -5.62
N SER A 67 -26.53 18.47 -5.59
CA SER A 67 -25.75 18.81 -6.77
C SER A 67 -24.27 18.95 -6.47
N VAL A 68 -23.44 18.37 -7.32
CA VAL A 68 -21.98 18.48 -7.34
C VAL A 68 -21.58 18.82 -8.77
N GLY A 69 -20.89 19.94 -8.95
CA GLY A 69 -20.47 20.43 -10.24
C GLY A 69 -19.31 19.63 -10.83
N THR A 70 -19.11 19.80 -12.13
CA THR A 70 -17.99 19.24 -12.89
C THR A 70 -16.65 19.62 -12.25
N TYR A 71 -15.75 18.65 -12.16
CA TYR A 71 -14.40 18.73 -11.62
C TYR A 71 -14.34 19.16 -10.15
N ALA A 72 -15.43 19.06 -9.40
CA ALA A 72 -15.46 19.51 -8.00
C ALA A 72 -14.34 18.91 -7.14
N PHE A 73 -13.91 17.69 -7.45
CA PHE A 73 -12.88 16.94 -6.72
C PHE A 73 -11.74 16.44 -7.60
N GLU A 74 -11.55 17.04 -8.78
CA GLU A 74 -10.45 16.74 -9.68
C GLU A 74 -9.09 17.06 -9.02
N SER A 75 -8.02 16.36 -9.40
CA SER A 75 -6.65 16.69 -8.98
C SER A 75 -6.43 16.58 -7.46
N THR A 76 -7.14 15.65 -6.81
CA THR A 76 -7.06 15.41 -5.35
C THR A 76 -6.23 14.17 -5.03
N THR A 77 -5.83 14.01 -3.77
CA THR A 77 -5.08 12.85 -3.27
C THR A 77 -5.99 11.88 -2.51
N MET A 78 -7.23 11.71 -2.96
CA MET A 78 -8.25 10.96 -2.23
C MET A 78 -7.87 9.49 -2.03
N ARG A 79 -8.08 9.05 -0.79
CA ARG A 79 -7.89 7.69 -0.29
C ARG A 79 -9.20 7.02 0.06
N TYR A 80 -10.20 7.81 0.46
CA TYR A 80 -11.55 7.32 0.65
C TYR A 80 -12.61 8.42 0.50
N VAL A 81 -13.83 8.00 0.18
CA VAL A 81 -15.00 8.86 0.03
C VAL A 81 -16.15 8.27 0.84
N PHE A 82 -16.82 9.08 1.65
CA PHE A 82 -18.14 8.76 2.20
C PHE A 82 -19.20 9.53 1.42
N TRP A 83 -20.03 8.81 0.69
CA TRP A 83 -21.10 9.39 -0.12
C TRP A 83 -22.46 9.04 0.48
N ASP A 84 -23.04 10.01 1.19
CA ASP A 84 -24.38 9.88 1.78
C ASP A 84 -25.49 10.50 0.92
N SER A 85 -25.11 11.25 -0.12
CA SER A 85 -26.06 11.78 -1.09
C SER A 85 -26.75 10.67 -1.88
N SER A 86 -28.02 10.89 -2.22
CA SER A 86 -28.78 10.02 -3.13
C SER A 86 -28.53 10.32 -4.61
N MET A 87 -27.65 11.28 -4.93
CA MET A 87 -27.31 11.58 -6.31
C MET A 87 -26.27 10.60 -6.85
N ASP A 88 -26.37 10.31 -8.16
CA ASP A 88 -25.38 9.53 -8.88
C ASP A 88 -24.00 10.21 -8.86
N ILE A 89 -22.94 9.41 -8.75
CA ILE A 89 -21.57 9.85 -8.97
C ILE A 89 -21.29 9.74 -10.47
N ILE A 90 -21.12 10.87 -11.13
CA ILE A 90 -20.77 10.93 -12.55
C ILE A 90 -19.27 11.10 -12.74
N SER A 91 -18.76 10.65 -13.88
CA SER A 91 -17.32 10.63 -14.20
C SER A 91 -16.64 11.97 -14.09
N ASP A 92 -17.36 13.07 -14.26
CA ASP A 92 -16.72 14.38 -14.36
C ASP A 92 -16.55 15.04 -12.99
N MET A 93 -17.11 14.49 -11.91
CA MET A 93 -16.95 15.03 -10.55
C MET A 93 -15.55 14.77 -9.97
N PHE A 94 -14.95 13.66 -10.37
CA PHE A 94 -13.65 13.15 -9.93
C PHE A 94 -12.86 12.75 -11.18
N ASP A 95 -11.55 12.89 -11.19
CA ASP A 95 -10.75 12.50 -12.35
C ASP A 95 -10.18 11.07 -12.25
N ASP A 96 -9.44 10.68 -13.28
CA ASP A 96 -8.68 9.42 -13.33
C ASP A 96 -7.43 9.41 -12.43
N ARG A 97 -7.08 10.52 -11.77
CA ARG A 97 -5.95 10.60 -10.84
C ARG A 97 -6.32 10.21 -9.42
N MET A 98 -7.61 10.09 -9.11
CA MET A 98 -8.07 9.45 -7.87
C MET A 98 -7.29 8.16 -7.67
N SER A 99 -6.78 7.95 -6.45
CA SER A 99 -5.97 6.76 -6.17
C SER A 99 -6.71 5.51 -6.65
N PRO A 100 -6.07 4.61 -7.43
CA PRO A 100 -6.66 3.33 -7.79
C PRO A 100 -6.98 2.48 -6.56
N ASN A 101 -6.38 2.82 -5.41
CA ASN A 101 -6.63 2.19 -4.11
C ASN A 101 -7.68 2.94 -3.26
N CYS A 102 -8.32 3.99 -3.79
CA CYS A 102 -9.32 4.77 -3.07
C CYS A 102 -10.60 3.96 -2.81
N ILE A 103 -11.13 4.00 -1.58
CA ILE A 103 -12.34 3.27 -1.19
C ILE A 103 -13.55 4.21 -1.17
N VAL A 104 -14.61 3.88 -1.91
CA VAL A 104 -15.84 4.69 -1.99
C VAL A 104 -16.96 3.99 -1.24
N TYR A 105 -17.37 4.59 -0.12
CA TYR A 105 -18.47 4.10 0.70
C TYR A 105 -19.77 4.79 0.30
N LEU A 106 -20.76 3.99 -0.09
CA LEU A 106 -22.09 4.46 -0.46
C LEU A 106 -23.11 4.02 0.60
N SER A 107 -23.95 4.96 1.05
CA SER A 107 -25.10 4.64 1.93
C SER A 107 -26.44 4.58 1.20
N LYS A 108 -26.46 4.85 -0.11
CA LYS A 108 -27.62 4.85 -1.00
C LYS A 108 -27.29 4.14 -2.31
N ASP A 109 -28.31 3.53 -2.92
CA ASP A 109 -28.17 2.91 -4.25
C ASP A 109 -28.06 4.03 -5.29
N VAL A 110 -26.82 4.30 -5.70
CA VAL A 110 -26.49 5.36 -6.63
C VAL A 110 -25.59 4.79 -7.71
N LYS A 111 -25.73 5.30 -8.93
CA LYS A 111 -24.84 4.91 -10.01
C LYS A 111 -23.46 5.48 -9.75
N VAL A 112 -22.45 4.69 -10.10
CA VAL A 112 -21.04 5.07 -10.04
C VAL A 112 -20.39 4.81 -11.40
N PRO A 113 -19.29 5.49 -11.73
CA PRO A 113 -18.58 5.26 -12.97
C PRO A 113 -18.11 3.80 -13.07
N ALA A 114 -18.36 3.14 -14.20
CA ALA A 114 -18.06 1.72 -14.40
C ALA A 114 -16.57 1.35 -14.22
N LYS A 115 -15.67 2.34 -14.36
CA LYS A 115 -14.21 2.18 -14.17
C LYS A 115 -13.79 2.04 -12.70
N TRP A 116 -14.65 2.39 -11.74
CA TRP A 116 -14.31 2.32 -10.32
C TRP A 116 -14.48 0.91 -9.78
N ASN A 117 -13.42 0.37 -9.19
CA ASN A 117 -13.41 -0.99 -8.65
C ASN A 117 -13.80 -1.05 -7.16
N ASN A 118 -13.41 -0.04 -6.37
CA ASN A 118 -13.37 -0.14 -4.91
C ASN A 118 -14.60 0.48 -4.25
N ILE A 119 -15.77 -0.06 -4.61
CA ILE A 119 -17.07 0.45 -4.16
C ILE A 119 -17.61 -0.41 -3.04
N VAL A 120 -17.93 0.21 -1.92
CA VAL A 120 -18.50 -0.41 -0.73
C VAL A 120 -19.93 0.07 -0.56
N TYR A 121 -20.88 -0.78 -0.90
CA TYR A 121 -22.30 -0.52 -0.76
C TYR A 121 -22.82 -1.10 0.56
N ASN A 122 -23.30 -0.26 1.47
CA ASN A 122 -23.85 -0.70 2.77
C ASN A 122 -22.94 -1.69 3.53
N GLY A 123 -21.62 -1.48 3.44
CA GLY A 123 -20.62 -2.32 4.11
C GLY A 123 -20.23 -3.59 3.36
N VAL A 124 -20.65 -3.76 2.10
CA VAL A 124 -20.27 -4.88 1.25
C VAL A 124 -19.77 -4.38 -0.11
N ALA A 125 -18.65 -4.91 -0.58
CA ALA A 125 -18.10 -4.70 -1.91
C ALA A 125 -18.20 -5.98 -2.75
N GLU A 126 -18.54 -5.86 -4.02
CA GLU A 126 -18.48 -6.98 -4.96
C GLU A 126 -17.01 -7.36 -5.25
N LYS A 127 -16.15 -6.36 -5.40
CA LYS A 127 -14.71 -6.55 -5.56
C LYS A 127 -13.94 -5.38 -4.98
N ILE A 128 -12.71 -5.62 -4.57
CA ILE A 128 -11.69 -4.60 -4.28
C ILE A 128 -10.44 -4.95 -5.10
N VAL A 129 -9.87 -3.96 -5.77
CA VAL A 129 -8.68 -4.08 -6.59
C VAL A 129 -7.67 -3.06 -6.09
N LEU A 130 -6.56 -3.57 -5.54
CA LEU A 130 -5.43 -2.80 -5.05
C LEU A 130 -4.22 -3.01 -5.97
N THR A 131 -3.37 -1.99 -6.04
CA THR A 131 -2.11 -2.04 -6.79
C THR A 131 -0.97 -1.37 -6.03
N ALA A 132 0.23 -1.90 -6.22
CA ALA A 132 1.49 -1.29 -5.80
C ALA A 132 1.94 -0.14 -6.73
N ASP A 133 1.36 -0.07 -7.94
CA ASP A 133 1.77 0.87 -8.97
C ASP A 133 1.57 2.33 -8.52
N GLU A 134 2.46 3.21 -9.02
CA GLU A 134 2.38 4.67 -8.85
C GLU A 134 2.41 5.19 -7.40
N ALA A 135 2.99 4.41 -6.46
CA ALA A 135 3.15 4.78 -5.05
C ALA A 135 1.82 5.23 -4.39
N LYS A 136 0.71 4.59 -4.75
CA LYS A 136 -0.64 5.02 -4.38
C LYS A 136 -1.03 4.50 -2.98
N PRO A 137 -1.32 5.40 -2.02
CA PRO A 137 -1.60 4.99 -0.66
C PRO A 137 -2.94 4.27 -0.55
N PHE A 138 -3.08 3.46 0.49
CA PHE A 138 -4.32 2.79 0.87
C PHE A 138 -4.73 3.18 2.29
N TYR A 139 -6.02 3.38 2.52
CA TYR A 139 -6.58 3.55 3.87
C TYR A 139 -7.99 3.01 3.91
N CYS A 140 -8.24 2.15 4.88
CA CYS A 140 -9.58 1.67 5.23
C CYS A 140 -10.03 2.41 6.50
N PRO A 141 -10.82 3.49 6.38
CA PRO A 141 -11.33 4.24 7.54
C PRO A 141 -12.42 3.50 8.32
N LYS A 142 -13.06 2.50 7.69
CA LYS A 142 -14.21 1.78 8.24
C LYS A 142 -14.24 0.37 7.68
N LYS A 143 -14.32 -0.63 8.56
CA LYS A 143 -14.36 -2.04 8.16
C LYS A 143 -15.56 -2.35 7.27
N PHE A 144 -15.37 -3.28 6.34
CA PHE A 144 -16.41 -3.77 5.43
C PHE A 144 -16.08 -5.19 4.98
N LYS A 145 -17.00 -5.82 4.24
CA LYS A 145 -16.79 -7.13 3.62
C LYS A 145 -16.63 -6.99 2.12
N ALA A 146 -15.79 -7.79 1.49
CA ALA A 146 -15.67 -7.88 0.03
C ALA A 146 -15.87 -9.31 -0.44
N LYS A 147 -16.66 -9.54 -1.49
CA LYS A 147 -16.75 -10.90 -2.07
C LYS A 147 -15.41 -11.33 -2.66
N LYS A 148 -14.69 -10.39 -3.28
CA LYS A 148 -13.33 -10.58 -3.79
C LYS A 148 -12.44 -9.40 -3.46
N ILE A 149 -11.19 -9.67 -3.11
CA ILE A 149 -10.13 -8.65 -3.02
C ILE A 149 -8.88 -9.15 -3.74
N MET A 150 -8.22 -8.25 -4.45
CA MET A 150 -6.99 -8.53 -5.20
C MET A 150 -5.96 -7.42 -4.92
N TYR A 151 -4.69 -7.80 -4.84
CA TYR A 151 -3.55 -6.90 -4.87
C TYR A 151 -2.56 -7.38 -5.93
N THR A 152 -2.10 -6.49 -6.82
CA THR A 152 -1.14 -6.83 -7.88
C THR A 152 0.21 -6.15 -7.63
N HIS A 153 1.29 -6.91 -7.76
CA HIS A 153 2.68 -6.45 -7.68
C HIS A 153 3.53 -7.06 -8.78
N ASP A 154 4.47 -6.29 -9.32
CA ASP A 154 5.37 -6.72 -10.40
C ASP A 154 6.74 -7.11 -9.83
N PHE A 155 7.05 -8.41 -9.83
CA PHE A 155 8.30 -8.94 -9.32
C PHE A 155 9.33 -9.08 -10.43
N LYS A 156 10.46 -8.38 -10.32
CA LYS A 156 11.53 -8.38 -11.34
C LYS A 156 12.92 -8.70 -10.80
N GLN A 157 13.06 -8.78 -9.48
CA GLN A 157 14.34 -8.99 -8.84
C GLN A 157 14.94 -10.34 -9.23
N ILE A 158 16.25 -10.39 -9.47
CA ILE A 158 16.97 -11.64 -9.71
C ILE A 158 17.33 -12.25 -8.36
N THR A 159 16.91 -13.48 -8.11
CA THR A 159 17.29 -14.22 -6.90
C THR A 159 18.66 -14.86 -7.08
N GLY A 160 19.40 -15.10 -6.00
CA GLY A 160 20.74 -15.68 -6.06
C GLY A 160 20.76 -17.11 -5.52
N GLN A 161 21.23 -18.09 -6.29
CA GLN A 161 21.45 -19.44 -5.75
C GLN A 161 22.54 -19.40 -4.67
N GLY A 162 22.21 -19.83 -3.45
CA GLY A 162 23.15 -19.82 -2.31
C GLY A 162 23.54 -18.42 -1.82
N GLU A 163 22.79 -17.39 -2.20
CA GLU A 163 23.03 -16.00 -1.82
C GLU A 163 21.71 -15.35 -1.39
N SER A 164 21.76 -14.52 -0.35
CA SER A 164 20.59 -13.73 0.05
C SER A 164 20.39 -12.63 -0.99
N ALA A 165 19.59 -12.84 -2.03
CA ALA A 165 19.30 -11.84 -3.07
C ALA A 165 17.87 -12.02 -3.60
N GLY A 166 17.28 -10.93 -4.07
CA GLY A 166 15.95 -10.89 -4.66
C GLY A 166 14.78 -10.86 -3.67
N TRP A 167 15.05 -10.58 -2.39
CA TRP A 167 14.00 -10.30 -1.42
C TRP A 167 13.41 -8.90 -1.60
N GLU A 168 12.10 -8.80 -1.41
CA GLU A 168 11.32 -7.58 -1.30
C GLU A 168 10.53 -7.62 0.03
N THR A 169 9.93 -6.51 0.43
CA THR A 169 9.03 -6.45 1.59
C THR A 169 7.58 -6.29 1.14
N ILE A 170 6.64 -6.83 1.92
CA ILE A 170 5.22 -6.75 1.59
C ILE A 170 4.34 -6.74 2.85
N VAL A 171 3.28 -5.94 2.82
CA VAL A 171 2.17 -5.97 3.80
C VAL A 171 0.85 -5.79 3.07
N LEU A 172 -0.18 -6.57 3.41
CA LEU A 172 -1.49 -6.56 2.74
C LEU A 172 -2.64 -6.41 3.74
N PRO A 173 -3.74 -5.72 3.37
CA PRO A 173 -4.84 -5.43 4.30
C PRO A 173 -5.84 -6.59 4.47
N PHE A 174 -5.55 -7.77 3.93
CA PHE A 174 -6.43 -8.94 3.93
C PHE A 174 -5.63 -10.24 4.06
N ASN A 175 -6.28 -11.31 4.51
CA ASN A 175 -5.70 -12.65 4.53
C ASN A 175 -5.68 -13.20 3.11
N VAL A 176 -4.50 -13.49 2.57
CA VAL A 176 -4.36 -14.02 1.22
C VAL A 176 -4.76 -15.49 1.18
N GLN A 177 -5.58 -15.87 0.20
CA GLN A 177 -6.01 -17.25 -0.01
C GLN A 177 -5.36 -17.89 -1.23
N LYS A 178 -5.07 -17.10 -2.28
CA LYS A 178 -4.40 -17.57 -3.50
C LYS A 178 -3.38 -16.53 -3.99
N VAL A 179 -2.32 -17.03 -4.60
CA VAL A 179 -1.30 -16.23 -5.27
C VAL A 179 -1.16 -16.76 -6.69
N ILE A 180 -1.29 -15.88 -7.68
CA ILE A 180 -1.40 -16.26 -9.09
C ILE A 180 -0.46 -15.38 -9.91
N HIS A 181 0.39 -16.00 -10.72
CA HIS A 181 1.21 -15.27 -11.68
C HIS A 181 0.37 -14.86 -12.91
N GLU A 182 0.80 -13.85 -13.65
CA GLU A 182 0.07 -13.34 -14.83
C GLU A 182 -0.17 -14.37 -15.95
N ASP A 183 0.62 -15.44 -16.01
CA ASP A 183 0.38 -16.58 -16.92
C ASP A 183 -0.62 -17.62 -16.39
N GLY A 184 -1.22 -17.37 -15.22
CA GLY A 184 -2.24 -18.22 -14.60
C GLY A 184 -1.70 -19.34 -13.72
N ARG A 185 -0.38 -19.53 -13.60
CA ARG A 185 0.15 -20.56 -12.68
C ARG A 185 -0.09 -20.15 -11.23
N ILE A 186 -0.46 -21.13 -10.40
CA ILE A 186 -0.66 -20.94 -8.95
C ILE A 186 0.71 -20.92 -8.29
N LEU A 187 0.92 -19.94 -7.43
CA LEU A 187 2.10 -19.78 -6.59
C LEU A 187 1.72 -20.05 -5.14
N ALA A 188 2.64 -20.60 -4.36
CA ALA A 188 2.45 -20.74 -2.92
C ALA A 188 3.79 -20.69 -2.18
N PRO A 189 3.82 -20.28 -0.90
CA PRO A 189 5.05 -20.36 -0.12
C PRO A 189 5.59 -21.79 -0.06
N PHE A 190 6.92 -21.95 0.03
CA PHE A 190 7.53 -23.24 0.36
C PHE A 190 6.86 -23.87 1.59
N ASN A 191 6.71 -25.20 1.56
CA ASN A 191 6.05 -26.00 2.61
C ASN A 191 4.55 -25.71 2.82
N SER A 192 3.89 -24.98 1.90
CA SER A 192 2.43 -24.92 1.88
C SER A 192 1.82 -26.24 1.44
N GLU A 193 0.59 -26.51 1.88
CA GLU A 193 -0.17 -27.71 1.50
C GLU A 193 -0.90 -27.57 0.15
N ILE A 194 -0.62 -26.50 -0.61
CA ILE A 194 -1.29 -26.18 -1.86
C ILE A 194 -0.72 -27.04 -2.99
N LYS A 195 -1.51 -28.02 -3.45
CA LYS A 195 -1.12 -28.94 -4.52
C LYS A 195 -0.88 -28.20 -5.85
N ASN A 196 0.13 -28.65 -6.59
CA ASN A 196 0.50 -28.14 -7.92
C ASN A 196 0.93 -26.67 -7.98
N ALA A 197 1.11 -26.00 -6.84
CA ALA A 197 1.63 -24.63 -6.80
C ALA A 197 3.14 -24.61 -7.06
N LYS A 198 3.62 -23.58 -7.77
CA LYS A 198 5.05 -23.28 -7.86
C LYS A 198 5.48 -22.53 -6.59
N PRO A 199 6.59 -22.96 -5.95
CA PRO A 199 6.96 -22.41 -4.66
C PRO A 199 7.59 -21.01 -4.78
N PHE A 200 7.44 -20.20 -3.74
CA PHE A 200 8.21 -18.97 -3.52
C PHE A 200 8.63 -18.85 -2.05
N TRP A 201 9.61 -17.99 -1.76
CA TRP A 201 10.06 -17.79 -0.38
C TRP A 201 9.24 -16.71 0.32
N LEU A 202 8.80 -17.01 1.55
CA LEU A 202 8.05 -16.09 2.41
C LEU A 202 8.54 -16.23 3.85
N ARG A 203 8.85 -15.10 4.49
CA ARG A 203 9.26 -15.09 5.90
C ARG A 203 8.59 -13.96 6.68
N ALA A 204 8.22 -14.26 7.91
CA ALA A 204 7.77 -13.29 8.90
C ALA A 204 8.90 -13.01 9.90
N LEU A 205 8.95 -11.80 10.44
CA LEU A 205 9.87 -11.47 11.52
C LEU A 205 9.28 -11.94 12.86
N THR A 206 10.04 -12.73 13.61
CA THR A 206 9.72 -13.14 14.99
C THR A 206 10.84 -12.74 15.93
N LYS A 207 10.65 -12.94 17.24
CA LYS A 207 11.66 -12.64 18.26
C LYS A 207 12.99 -13.38 18.04
N LYS A 208 13.01 -14.45 17.23
CA LYS A 208 14.22 -15.22 16.87
C LYS A 208 14.88 -14.74 15.58
N GLY A 209 14.22 -13.89 14.80
CA GLY A 209 14.64 -13.46 13.47
C GLY A 209 13.58 -13.77 12.41
N PHE A 210 13.96 -13.73 11.14
CA PHE A 210 13.05 -14.11 10.06
C PHE A 210 12.88 -15.62 10.00
N GLU A 211 11.63 -16.09 10.09
CA GLU A 211 11.25 -17.50 10.04
C GLU A 211 10.34 -17.75 8.83
N ASN A 212 10.49 -18.93 8.20
CA ASN A 212 9.65 -19.32 7.06
C ASN A 212 8.19 -19.48 7.52
N VAL A 213 7.26 -19.02 6.69
CA VAL A 213 5.82 -19.11 6.93
C VAL A 213 5.09 -19.50 5.65
N THR A 214 3.90 -20.08 5.81
CA THR A 214 3.14 -20.69 4.70
C THR A 214 1.92 -19.88 4.25
N SER A 215 1.65 -18.74 4.90
CA SER A 215 0.51 -17.87 4.58
C SER A 215 0.83 -16.39 4.81
N LEU A 216 0.11 -15.52 4.09
CA LEU A 216 0.11 -14.07 4.31
C LEU A 216 -1.18 -13.66 5.01
N ASN A 217 -1.06 -13.21 6.26
CA ASN A 217 -2.17 -12.71 7.05
C ASN A 217 -2.28 -11.18 6.91
N ALA A 218 -3.51 -10.68 7.07
CA ALA A 218 -3.80 -9.26 7.02
C ALA A 218 -2.92 -8.48 8.00
N ASN A 219 -2.45 -7.31 7.56
CA ASN A 219 -1.68 -6.37 8.37
C ASN A 219 -0.48 -7.00 9.09
N THR A 220 0.16 -7.98 8.45
CA THR A 220 1.39 -8.59 8.93
C THR A 220 2.53 -8.25 7.97
N PRO A 221 3.64 -7.65 8.44
CA PRO A 221 4.83 -7.41 7.63
C PRO A 221 5.58 -8.69 7.26
N TYR A 222 5.97 -8.83 6.00
CA TYR A 222 6.76 -9.96 5.50
C TYR A 222 7.95 -9.50 4.66
N ILE A 223 8.92 -10.40 4.49
CA ILE A 223 9.80 -10.41 3.32
C ILE A 223 9.39 -11.55 2.40
N ILE A 224 9.49 -11.32 1.10
CA ILE A 224 9.07 -12.24 0.05
C ILE A 224 10.11 -12.24 -1.07
N ALA A 225 10.35 -13.41 -1.69
CA ALA A 225 11.19 -13.50 -2.88
C ALA A 225 10.57 -14.49 -3.87
N MET A 226 10.44 -14.06 -5.12
CA MET A 226 9.97 -14.89 -6.22
C MET A 226 11.19 -15.53 -6.92
N PRO A 227 11.23 -16.85 -7.15
CA PRO A 227 12.37 -17.47 -7.82
C PRO A 227 12.54 -16.89 -9.21
N ASN A 228 13.71 -16.33 -9.49
CA ASN A 228 14.00 -15.68 -10.76
C ASN A 228 15.52 -15.69 -10.99
N ASN A 229 16.05 -16.80 -11.49
CA ASN A 229 17.47 -16.96 -11.77
C ASN A 229 17.64 -17.84 -13.01
N GLY A 230 18.57 -17.49 -13.89
CA GLY A 230 18.86 -18.27 -15.10
C GLY A 230 19.39 -19.69 -14.85
N ALA A 231 19.75 -20.04 -13.62
CA ALA A 231 20.12 -21.39 -13.20
C ALA A 231 18.91 -22.26 -12.80
N TYR A 232 17.73 -21.66 -12.58
CA TYR A 232 16.50 -22.41 -12.31
C TYR A 232 15.86 -22.83 -13.64
N GLU A 233 15.06 -23.90 -13.63
CA GLU A 233 14.24 -24.21 -14.80
C GLU A 233 13.20 -23.09 -15.00
N GLU A 234 12.96 -22.72 -16.25
CA GLU A 234 12.08 -21.59 -16.62
C GLU A 234 10.69 -21.65 -15.98
N GLN A 235 10.15 -22.86 -15.79
CA GLN A 235 8.86 -23.07 -15.12
C GLN A 235 8.82 -22.70 -13.63
N TYR A 236 9.97 -22.45 -13.00
CA TYR A 236 10.08 -21.93 -11.64
C TYR A 236 10.41 -20.43 -11.62
N CYS A 237 10.91 -19.88 -12.72
CA CYS A 237 11.15 -18.46 -12.84
C CYS A 237 9.82 -17.69 -12.84
N VAL A 238 9.73 -16.69 -11.97
CA VAL A 238 8.60 -15.78 -11.77
C VAL A 238 9.16 -14.37 -11.93
N ASN A 239 8.92 -13.80 -13.10
CA ASN A 239 9.26 -12.43 -13.47
C ASN A 239 8.02 -11.83 -14.14
N GLY A 240 7.46 -10.78 -13.55
CA GLY A 240 6.21 -10.17 -13.99
C GLY A 240 5.19 -10.03 -12.87
N LYS A 241 3.93 -9.83 -13.25
CA LYS A 241 2.86 -9.52 -12.30
C LYS A 241 2.42 -10.77 -11.53
N VAL A 242 2.25 -10.58 -10.23
CA VAL A 242 1.67 -11.55 -9.31
C VAL A 242 0.47 -10.93 -8.61
N VAL A 243 -0.64 -11.65 -8.63
CA VAL A 243 -1.90 -11.29 -7.98
C VAL A 243 -2.05 -12.08 -6.69
N PHE A 244 -2.20 -11.37 -5.58
CA PHE A 244 -2.59 -11.91 -4.28
C PHE A 244 -4.10 -11.72 -4.15
N GLU A 245 -4.87 -12.77 -3.92
CA GLU A 245 -6.33 -12.70 -3.86
C GLU A 245 -6.95 -13.44 -2.68
N ALA A 246 -8.14 -12.99 -2.30
CA ALA A 246 -9.06 -13.70 -1.43
C ALA A 246 -10.49 -13.55 -1.97
N GLU A 247 -11.28 -14.61 -1.89
CA GLU A 247 -12.64 -14.66 -2.41
C GLU A 247 -13.54 -15.52 -1.51
N ASP A 248 -14.66 -14.95 -1.08
CA ASP A 248 -15.75 -15.67 -0.41
C ASP A 248 -17.08 -15.05 -0.84
N ASN A 249 -17.74 -15.68 -1.81
CA ASN A 249 -19.01 -15.20 -2.36
C ASN A 249 -20.20 -15.40 -1.41
N ILE A 250 -20.03 -16.16 -0.32
CA ILE A 250 -21.10 -16.47 0.64
C ILE A 250 -21.01 -15.51 1.84
N ASN A 251 -19.87 -15.47 2.54
CA ASN A 251 -19.72 -14.69 3.77
C ASN A 251 -18.95 -13.37 3.58
N GLY A 252 -18.29 -13.19 2.43
CA GLY A 252 -17.38 -12.08 2.19
C GLY A 252 -16.09 -12.17 3.01
N VAL A 253 -15.00 -11.69 2.42
CA VAL A 253 -13.72 -11.48 3.07
C VAL A 253 -13.77 -10.22 3.93
N ASP A 254 -13.37 -10.31 5.19
CA ASP A 254 -13.31 -9.16 6.08
C ASP A 254 -12.13 -8.24 5.74
N ILE A 255 -12.43 -6.97 5.46
CA ILE A 255 -11.44 -5.91 5.30
C ILE A 255 -11.53 -5.02 6.53
N LEU A 256 -10.51 -5.12 7.38
CA LEU A 256 -10.47 -4.40 8.65
C LEU A 256 -10.09 -2.93 8.44
N GLU A 257 -10.41 -2.11 9.45
CA GLU A 257 -9.88 -0.75 9.52
C GLU A 257 -8.36 -0.77 9.51
N THR A 258 -7.76 0.19 8.82
CA THR A 258 -6.30 0.29 8.77
C THR A 258 -5.76 0.52 10.19
N PRO A 259 -4.90 -0.37 10.71
CA PRO A 259 -4.34 -0.20 12.04
C PRO A 259 -3.48 1.06 12.13
N ASN A 260 -3.40 1.66 13.31
CA ASN A 260 -2.47 2.76 13.58
C ASN A 260 -1.01 2.32 13.43
N GLU A 261 -0.71 1.06 13.75
CA GLU A 261 0.62 0.48 13.64
C GLU A 261 0.55 -0.95 13.08
N ILE A 262 1.45 -1.26 12.16
CA ILE A 262 1.59 -2.58 11.54
C ILE A 262 3.04 -3.02 11.73
N LYS A 263 3.32 -3.75 12.82
CA LYS A 263 4.70 -4.04 13.25
C LYS A 263 4.86 -5.49 13.67
N SER A 264 6.04 -6.03 13.36
CA SER A 264 6.53 -7.30 13.91
C SER A 264 7.82 -7.07 14.67
N GLU A 265 7.94 -7.68 15.84
CA GLU A 265 9.10 -7.55 16.71
C GLU A 265 10.16 -8.63 16.41
N GLY A 266 11.35 -8.18 16.03
CA GLY A 266 12.54 -9.00 15.92
C GLY A 266 13.44 -8.93 17.16
N PRO A 267 14.56 -9.68 17.16
CA PRO A 267 15.51 -9.69 18.29
C PRO A 267 16.19 -8.34 18.55
N SER A 268 16.36 -7.50 17.51
CA SER A 268 17.08 -6.22 17.64
C SER A 268 16.51 -5.08 16.78
N PHE A 269 15.41 -5.35 16.08
CA PHE A 269 14.76 -4.39 15.19
C PHE A 269 13.29 -4.75 15.01
N LEU A 270 12.51 -3.79 14.54
CA LEU A 270 11.12 -3.96 14.11
C LEU A 270 11.08 -4.04 12.59
N LEU A 271 10.17 -4.85 12.07
CA LEU A 271 9.70 -4.71 10.69
C LEU A 271 8.35 -4.01 10.73
N THR A 272 8.26 -2.84 10.10
CA THR A 272 7.06 -2.00 10.09
C THR A 272 6.51 -1.93 8.67
N GLY A 273 5.28 -2.37 8.47
CA GLY A 273 4.54 -2.20 7.22
C GLY A 273 3.88 -0.83 7.13
N THR A 274 3.70 -0.32 5.92
CA THR A 274 3.00 0.95 5.68
C THR A 274 2.09 0.85 4.46
N TYR A 275 0.94 1.51 4.52
CA TYR A 275 0.09 1.77 3.35
C TYR A 275 0.20 3.21 2.84
N ASN A 276 1.16 3.97 3.39
CA ASN A 276 1.52 5.32 3.00
C ASN A 276 2.94 5.36 2.48
N ALA A 277 3.21 6.32 1.59
CA ALA A 277 4.57 6.70 1.30
C ALA A 277 5.21 7.32 2.56
N ILE A 278 6.45 6.91 2.87
CA ILE A 278 7.20 7.48 3.99
C ILE A 278 8.52 8.03 3.45
N LEU A 279 8.76 9.32 3.69
CA LEU A 279 10.01 9.95 3.31
C LEU A 279 11.19 9.28 4.00
N SER A 280 12.21 9.00 3.21
CA SER A 280 13.50 8.52 3.67
C SER A 280 14.06 9.42 4.77
N ASN A 281 14.64 8.79 5.78
CA ASN A 281 15.31 9.49 6.85
C ASN A 281 16.37 8.58 7.49
N SER A 282 17.09 9.14 8.46
CA SER A 282 18.20 8.44 9.10
C SER A 282 17.78 7.41 10.15
N THR A 283 16.50 7.13 10.37
CA THR A 283 16.07 6.13 11.37
C THR A 283 15.49 4.87 10.73
N ILE A 284 15.16 4.91 9.44
CA ILE A 284 14.58 3.78 8.70
C ILE A 284 15.58 3.10 7.78
N TYR A 285 15.42 1.79 7.61
CA TYR A 285 16.24 0.95 6.75
C TYR A 285 15.33 0.21 5.77
N LEU A 286 15.61 0.32 4.48
CA LEU A 286 14.82 -0.34 3.44
C LEU A 286 15.63 -1.41 2.74
N ILE A 287 14.95 -2.43 2.24
CA ILE A 287 15.60 -3.43 1.41
C ILE A 287 16.14 -2.80 0.14
N ASN A 288 17.39 -3.14 -0.22
CA ASN A 288 18.05 -2.52 -1.36
C ASN A 288 17.47 -3.03 -2.67
N LYS A 289 17.05 -2.13 -3.57
CA LYS A 289 16.49 -2.52 -4.87
C LYS A 289 17.56 -2.74 -5.97
N ASN A 290 18.80 -2.26 -5.75
CA ASN A 290 19.87 -2.26 -6.76
C ASN A 290 21.18 -2.87 -6.20
N ASP A 291 21.98 -3.46 -7.10
CA ASP A 291 23.26 -4.12 -6.81
C ASP A 291 24.40 -3.15 -6.41
N ASN A 292 24.22 -1.85 -6.66
CA ASN A 292 25.26 -0.83 -6.43
C ASN A 292 25.30 -0.29 -5.00
N SER A 293 24.46 -0.80 -4.10
CA SER A 293 24.40 -0.32 -2.72
C SER A 293 25.50 -0.94 -1.85
N ASN A 294 26.73 -0.44 -1.97
CA ASN A 294 27.91 -0.89 -1.21
C ASN A 294 28.38 -2.33 -1.50
N GLY A 295 28.17 -2.83 -2.72
CA GLY A 295 28.59 -4.18 -3.14
C GLY A 295 27.67 -5.30 -2.68
N PHE A 296 26.45 -4.97 -2.26
CA PHE A 296 25.41 -5.92 -1.90
C PHE A 296 24.42 -6.09 -3.06
N LYS A 297 24.10 -7.34 -3.40
CA LYS A 297 23.10 -7.67 -4.42
C LYS A 297 21.73 -7.11 -4.04
N ALA A 298 20.91 -6.78 -5.01
CA ALA A 298 19.54 -6.35 -4.80
C ALA A 298 18.77 -7.40 -3.97
N GLY A 299 17.95 -6.93 -3.04
CA GLY A 299 17.17 -7.77 -2.15
C GLY A 299 17.99 -8.56 -1.13
N SER A 300 19.18 -8.09 -0.74
CA SER A 300 20.07 -8.83 0.18
C SER A 300 20.15 -8.26 1.59
N VAL A 301 19.95 -6.94 1.72
CA VAL A 301 20.17 -6.21 2.97
C VAL A 301 19.22 -5.02 3.10
N PHE A 302 18.92 -4.65 4.34
CA PHE A 302 18.28 -3.39 4.68
C PHE A 302 19.32 -2.28 4.86
N ILE A 303 19.13 -1.16 4.18
CA ILE A 303 20.08 -0.03 4.12
C ILE A 303 19.40 1.24 4.64
N ARG A 304 20.11 1.92 5.52
CA ARG A 304 19.67 3.15 6.18
C ARG A 304 19.50 4.30 5.20
N GLY A 305 18.36 4.98 5.24
CA GLY A 305 18.11 6.22 4.49
C GLY A 305 18.27 6.08 2.97
N LEU A 306 18.03 4.89 2.42
CA LEU A 306 18.32 4.58 1.01
C LEU A 306 17.38 5.30 0.04
N ARG A 307 16.08 5.25 0.30
CA ARG A 307 14.99 5.78 -0.54
C ARG A 307 13.71 5.88 0.29
N ASP A 308 12.71 6.56 -0.25
CA ASP A 308 11.37 6.60 0.34
C ASP A 308 10.77 5.20 0.36
N VAL A 309 9.91 4.94 1.36
CA VAL A 309 9.15 3.70 1.47
C VAL A 309 7.90 3.85 0.63
N ASP A 310 7.66 2.89 -0.26
CA ASP A 310 6.44 2.88 -1.07
C ASP A 310 5.28 2.28 -0.24
N PRO A 311 4.01 2.66 -0.50
CA PRO A 311 2.86 1.94 0.05
C PRO A 311 2.96 0.43 -0.20
N PHE A 312 2.42 -0.35 0.75
CA PHE A 312 2.48 -1.83 0.79
C PHE A 312 3.87 -2.41 1.01
N GLU A 313 4.92 -1.60 1.12
CA GLU A 313 6.24 -2.06 1.57
C GLU A 313 6.36 -2.07 3.09
N CYS A 314 7.44 -2.69 3.55
CA CYS A 314 7.89 -2.62 4.93
C CYS A 314 9.29 -2.03 5.02
N PHE A 315 9.58 -1.37 6.15
CA PHE A 315 10.89 -0.86 6.51
C PHE A 315 11.29 -1.37 7.89
N VAL A 316 12.60 -1.37 8.14
CA VAL A 316 13.18 -1.76 9.41
C VAL A 316 13.55 -0.55 10.23
N SER A 317 13.25 -0.59 11.53
CA SER A 317 13.73 0.38 12.51
C SER A 317 14.42 -0.36 13.67
N PRO A 318 15.57 0.12 14.17
CA PRO A 318 16.26 -0.54 15.27
C PRO A 318 15.48 -0.44 16.60
N ASN A 319 15.55 -1.49 17.44
CA ASN A 319 15.00 -1.50 18.81
C ASN A 319 15.94 -0.81 19.81
N GLY A 320 16.41 0.39 19.48
CA GLY A 320 17.37 1.16 20.26
C GLY A 320 18.31 2.01 19.40
N LEU A 321 19.34 2.59 20.01
CA LEU A 321 20.35 3.37 19.26
C LEU A 321 21.23 2.42 18.42
N SER A 322 21.03 2.42 17.11
CA SER A 322 21.93 1.76 16.15
C SER A 322 22.79 2.79 15.44
N THR A 323 24.11 2.59 15.48
CA THR A 323 25.08 3.32 14.65
C THR A 323 25.36 2.61 13.32
N LYS A 324 24.72 1.47 13.05
CA LYS A 324 24.95 0.67 11.84
C LYS A 324 24.32 1.33 10.64
N SER A 325 24.90 1.16 9.45
CA SER A 325 24.29 1.60 8.19
C SER A 325 23.50 0.49 7.48
N ILE A 326 23.66 -0.76 7.92
CA ILE A 326 23.17 -1.97 7.24
C ILE A 326 22.65 -2.99 8.26
N ILE A 327 21.56 -3.66 7.94
CA ILE A 327 20.99 -4.81 8.66
C ILE A 327 20.81 -5.95 7.63
N SER A 328 21.37 -7.13 7.86
CA SER A 328 21.11 -8.29 6.97
C SER A 328 19.81 -8.96 7.37
N ILE A 329 19.20 -9.62 6.39
CA ILE A 329 18.01 -10.45 6.55
C ILE A 329 18.26 -11.61 7.52
N ASN A 330 19.45 -12.19 7.53
CA ASN A 330 19.74 -13.37 8.35
C ASN A 330 20.36 -13.04 9.72
N GLU A 331 21.12 -11.93 9.87
CA GLU A 331 21.72 -11.47 11.15
C GLU A 331 22.12 -9.98 11.10
N VAL A 332 22.46 -9.36 12.24
CA VAL A 332 23.00 -7.98 12.24
C VAL A 332 24.49 -7.96 11.88
N VAL A 333 24.83 -7.67 10.62
CA VAL A 333 26.22 -7.54 10.16
C VAL A 333 26.93 -6.42 10.93
N ARG A 334 28.08 -6.72 11.55
CA ARG A 334 28.97 -5.69 12.10
C ARG A 334 29.74 -5.03 10.96
N THR A 335 29.47 -3.76 10.70
CA THR A 335 30.30 -2.89 9.87
C THR A 335 31.62 -2.58 10.60
N LYS A 336 32.61 -3.47 10.54
CA LYS A 336 34.00 -2.98 10.47
C LYS A 336 34.34 -2.96 8.99
N THR A 337 34.39 -1.75 8.43
CA THR A 337 34.89 -1.33 7.10
C THR A 337 34.94 -2.43 6.03
N PHE A 338 34.27 -2.21 4.89
CA PHE A 338 34.32 -2.96 3.61
C PHE A 338 35.52 -3.91 3.42
N ASN A 339 36.74 -3.45 3.71
CA ASN A 339 37.99 -4.22 3.69
C ASN A 339 38.07 -5.45 4.62
N SER A 340 37.34 -5.52 5.74
CA SER A 340 37.42 -6.66 6.68
C SER A 340 36.53 -7.84 6.29
N LEU A 341 35.44 -7.59 5.54
CA LEU A 341 34.56 -8.62 4.99
C LEU A 341 35.20 -9.25 3.73
N LEU A 342 35.82 -8.42 2.87
CA LEU A 342 36.56 -8.89 1.69
C LEU A 342 37.84 -9.65 2.05
N ARG A 343 38.62 -9.21 3.06
CA ARG A 343 39.87 -9.88 3.47
C ARG A 343 39.69 -11.30 4.01
N ASN A 344 38.49 -11.65 4.48
CA ASN A 344 38.22 -12.96 5.08
C ASN A 344 37.43 -13.92 4.18
N GLY A 345 37.10 -13.55 2.94
CA GLY A 345 36.30 -14.40 2.04
C GLY A 345 34.94 -14.82 2.62
N LYS A 346 34.47 -14.14 3.67
CA LYS A 346 33.20 -14.46 4.34
C LYS A 346 32.07 -13.88 3.49
N LYS A 347 31.60 -14.67 2.52
CA LYS A 347 30.22 -14.57 2.04
C LYS A 347 29.30 -14.47 3.27
N LEU A 348 28.28 -13.62 3.24
CA LEU A 348 27.18 -13.70 4.21
C LEU A 348 26.75 -15.17 4.24
N LYS A 349 27.09 -15.89 5.31
CA LYS A 349 26.88 -17.33 5.35
C LYS A 349 25.36 -17.57 5.39
N PRO A 350 24.81 -18.38 4.47
CA PRO A 350 23.42 -18.81 4.57
C PRO A 350 23.21 -19.56 5.89
N SER A 351 22.10 -19.32 6.58
CA SER A 351 21.50 -20.42 7.36
C SER A 351 20.95 -21.42 6.34
N ILE A 352 21.35 -22.67 6.52
CA ILE A 352 21.70 -23.60 5.43
C ILE A 352 20.65 -24.69 5.19
N LEU A 353 19.39 -24.48 5.57
CA LEU A 353 18.34 -25.48 5.35
C LEU A 353 17.10 -24.77 4.78
N ASP A 354 16.82 -24.72 3.49
CA ASP A 354 17.38 -25.39 2.31
C ASP A 354 17.16 -24.48 1.08
N LEU A 355 18.19 -24.42 0.21
CA LEU A 355 18.25 -23.89 -1.18
C LEU A 355 18.21 -22.37 -1.42
#